data_AF-A0A925PA04-F1
#
_entry.id   AF-A0A925PA04-F1
#
_cell.length_a   1.000
_cell.length_b   1.000
_cell.length_c   1.000
_cell.angle_alpha   90.00
_cell.angle_beta   90.00
_cell.angle_gamma   90.00
#
_symmetry.space_group_name_H-M   'P 1'
#
loop_
_entity.id
_entity.type
_entity.pdbx_description
1 polymer ?
#
loop_
_entity_poly.entity_id
_entity_poly.type
_entity_poly.pdbx_seq_one_letter_code
_entity_poly.pdbx_strand_id
1 'polypeptide(L)'
;MTTSPEPLVSESSEPPPEEARIEAGIYASAVEGFEHGLVALAMGCPYWLEEGEDGYRLFVPAAAAAGVREQLRIFARENLRWPPPRLRETPAPVGRFSAALFPSALWALVVLAVFAAQGAWPGLVEAGAMDARAFFADGEWWRAATALFLHADLGHVSSNVIGGVFLFSTVLATFGRARGACLLALSSVAGNLAAAAIHWPKDYRSLGASTAVFAALGMLTGRAVRTVT
;
A
#
# COMPACT_ATOMS: atom_id res chain seq x y z
N MET A 1 52.44 -1.09 -53.94
CA MET A 1 52.73 0.31 -53.57
C MET A 1 51.57 0.80 -52.73
N THR A 2 51.60 0.54 -51.42
CA THR A 2 52.12 1.44 -50.37
C THR A 2 51.21 2.63 -50.12
N THR A 3 50.38 2.54 -49.08
CA THR A 3 50.13 3.65 -48.13
C THR A 3 49.63 3.05 -46.80
N SER A 4 50.54 2.91 -45.85
CA SER A 4 50.23 2.94 -44.41
C SER A 4 49.93 4.40 -43.99
N PRO A 5 49.28 4.61 -42.83
CA PRO A 5 48.47 5.79 -42.54
C PRO A 5 49.27 6.90 -41.86
N GLU A 6 48.85 8.16 -42.06
CA GLU A 6 49.26 9.29 -41.21
C GLU A 6 48.04 9.99 -40.60
N PRO A 7 48.21 10.61 -39.43
CA PRO A 7 47.20 10.68 -38.39
C PRO A 7 46.39 11.98 -38.47
N LEU A 8 45.07 11.86 -38.28
CA LEU A 8 44.22 13.00 -37.92
C LEU A 8 44.43 13.28 -36.43
N VAL A 9 45.40 14.15 -36.13
CA VAL A 9 45.43 14.87 -34.86
C VAL A 9 44.66 16.18 -35.04
N SER A 10 43.92 16.53 -33.99
CA SER A 10 43.40 17.86 -33.66
C SER A 10 42.07 18.27 -34.29
N GLU A 11 40.98 17.72 -33.76
CA GLU A 11 39.90 18.62 -33.32
C GLU A 11 39.95 18.72 -31.80
N SER A 12 40.25 19.94 -31.38
CA SER A 12 40.19 20.48 -30.03
C SER A 12 38.92 20.07 -29.27
N SER A 13 39.06 19.17 -28.30
CA SER A 13 38.13 19.10 -27.18
C SER A 13 38.58 20.08 -26.10
N GLU A 14 38.49 21.38 -26.40
CA GLU A 14 38.41 22.37 -25.32
C GLU A 14 37.12 22.05 -24.54
N PRO A 15 37.18 21.79 -23.22
CA PRO A 15 35.98 21.70 -22.43
C PRO A 15 35.25 23.05 -22.53
N PRO A 16 33.90 23.06 -22.60
CA PRO A 16 33.14 24.31 -22.59
C PRO A 16 33.56 25.15 -21.37
N PRO A 17 33.49 26.49 -21.49
CA PRO A 17 34.05 27.42 -20.50
C PRO A 17 33.57 27.05 -19.10
N GLU A 18 34.39 27.27 -18.08
CA GLU A 18 34.06 27.13 -16.65
C GLU A 18 32.69 27.78 -16.36
N GLU A 19 31.61 27.03 -16.56
CA GLU A 19 30.31 27.34 -16.00
C GLU A 19 30.56 27.41 -14.51
N ALA A 20 30.51 28.60 -13.94
CA ALA A 20 30.87 28.85 -12.55
C ALA A 20 30.29 27.74 -11.67
N ARG A 21 31.15 26.82 -11.25
CA ARG A 21 30.77 25.68 -10.41
C ARG A 21 30.68 26.24 -9.02
N ILE A 22 29.51 26.09 -8.40
CA ILE A 22 29.28 26.58 -7.05
C ILE A 22 29.10 25.37 -6.14
N GLU A 23 29.69 25.47 -4.95
CA GLU A 23 29.54 24.48 -3.90
C GLU A 23 28.06 24.41 -3.44
N ALA A 24 27.53 23.20 -3.43
CA ALA A 24 26.18 22.87 -2.96
C ALA A 24 26.18 22.19 -1.58
N GLY A 25 27.29 21.57 -1.17
CA GLY A 25 27.44 20.93 0.14
C GLY A 25 28.78 20.25 0.34
N ILE A 26 29.07 19.87 1.58
CA ILE A 26 30.28 19.14 2.01
C ILE A 26 29.83 17.92 2.82
N TYR A 27 30.43 16.76 2.53
CA TYR A 27 30.05 15.46 3.09
C TYR A 27 31.26 14.71 3.64
N ALA A 28 31.05 13.91 4.69
CA ALA A 28 32.15 13.25 5.39
C ALA A 28 32.77 12.08 4.61
N SER A 29 32.04 11.55 3.63
CA SER A 29 32.50 10.40 2.81
C SER A 29 32.10 10.51 1.35
N ALA A 30 32.84 9.81 0.48
CA ALA A 30 32.52 9.72 -0.94
C ALA A 30 31.12 9.15 -1.20
N VAL A 31 30.69 8.19 -0.37
CA VAL A 31 29.38 7.53 -0.48
C VAL A 31 28.27 8.53 -0.16
N GLU A 32 28.40 9.26 0.94
CA GLU A 32 27.44 10.29 1.33
C GLU A 32 27.38 11.40 0.28
N GLY A 33 28.54 11.88 -0.20
CA GLY A 33 28.59 12.88 -1.26
C GLY A 33 27.97 12.39 -2.58
N PHE A 34 28.15 11.12 -2.93
CA PHE A 34 27.53 10.50 -4.09
C PHE A 34 26.00 10.43 -3.94
N GLU A 35 25.48 9.98 -2.78
CA GLU A 35 24.04 9.93 -2.51
C GLU A 35 23.38 11.32 -2.65
N HIS A 36 24.03 12.36 -2.14
CA HIS A 36 23.55 13.73 -2.28
C HIS A 36 23.71 14.25 -3.71
N GLY A 37 24.73 13.82 -4.46
CA GLY A 37 24.87 14.09 -5.89
C GLY A 37 23.73 13.51 -6.74
N LEU A 38 23.14 12.38 -6.34
CA LEU A 38 21.96 11.82 -7.00
C LEU A 38 20.76 12.77 -6.96
N VAL A 39 20.64 13.62 -5.93
CA VAL A 39 19.61 14.67 -5.85
C VAL A 39 19.78 15.68 -6.97
N ALA A 40 21.00 16.10 -7.26
CA ALA A 40 21.29 17.00 -8.38
C ALA A 40 20.98 16.34 -9.74
N LEU A 41 21.36 15.06 -9.92
CA LEU A 41 21.03 14.30 -11.14
C LEU A 41 19.52 14.15 -11.34
N ALA A 42 18.76 13.91 -10.27
CA ALA A 42 17.30 13.80 -10.34
C ALA A 42 16.63 15.10 -10.78
N MET A 43 17.26 16.25 -10.51
CA MET A 43 16.85 17.56 -11.04
C MET A 43 17.28 17.78 -12.51
N GLY A 44 17.93 16.80 -13.15
CA GLY A 44 18.50 16.93 -14.48
C GLY A 44 19.76 17.79 -14.53
N CYS A 45 20.41 18.02 -13.38
CA CYS A 45 21.61 18.85 -13.28
C CYS A 45 22.86 17.96 -13.10
N PRO A 46 23.95 18.21 -13.84
CA PRO A 46 25.21 17.54 -13.57
C PRO A 46 25.76 17.97 -12.21
N TYR A 47 26.56 17.10 -11.60
CA TYR A 47 27.33 17.43 -10.40
C TYR A 47 28.77 16.93 -10.53
N TRP A 48 29.65 17.52 -9.73
CA TRP A 48 31.02 17.07 -9.55
C TRP A 48 31.26 16.86 -8.08
N LEU A 49 31.91 15.76 -7.73
CA LEU A 49 32.31 15.46 -6.35
C LEU A 49 33.83 15.47 -6.30
N GLU A 50 34.38 16.38 -5.51
CA GLU A 50 35.82 16.57 -5.38
C GLU A 50 36.25 16.34 -3.92
N GLU A 51 37.38 15.67 -3.73
CA GLU A 51 37.96 15.46 -2.39
C GLU A 51 38.71 16.73 -1.96
N GLY A 52 38.43 17.22 -0.76
CA GLY A 52 39.07 18.38 -0.15
C GLY A 52 39.47 18.13 1.30
N GLU A 53 40.07 19.13 1.94
CA GLU A 53 40.58 19.01 3.32
C GLU A 53 39.49 18.67 4.36
N ASP A 54 38.25 19.10 4.13
CA ASP A 54 37.11 18.91 5.04
C ASP A 54 36.16 17.76 4.63
N GLY A 55 36.58 16.91 3.69
CA GLY A 55 35.76 15.83 3.14
C GLY A 55 35.45 16.01 1.66
N TYR A 56 34.28 15.55 1.21
CA TYR A 56 33.88 15.54 -0.19
C TYR A 56 32.96 16.71 -0.51
N ARG A 57 33.40 17.59 -1.40
CA ARG A 57 32.68 18.81 -1.81
C ARG A 57 31.87 18.54 -3.06
N LEU A 58 30.58 18.85 -3.01
CA LEU A 58 29.64 18.69 -4.11
C LEU A 58 29.48 20.02 -4.86
N PHE A 59 29.83 20.03 -6.14
CA PHE A 59 29.71 21.18 -7.03
C PHE A 59 28.61 20.99 -8.06
N VAL A 60 27.89 22.06 -8.38
CA VAL A 60 26.81 22.10 -9.37
C VAL A 60 26.91 23.37 -10.20
N PRO A 61 26.29 23.45 -11.39
CA PRO A 61 26.27 24.69 -12.17
C PRO A 61 25.65 25.84 -11.39
N ALA A 62 26.24 27.05 -11.43
CA ALA A 62 25.75 28.22 -10.70
C ALA A 62 24.26 28.50 -10.90
N ALA A 63 23.76 28.30 -12.12
CA ALA A 63 22.36 28.50 -12.47
C ALA A 63 21.40 27.57 -11.70
N ALA A 64 21.86 26.36 -11.35
CA ALA A 64 21.06 25.35 -10.65
C ALA A 64 21.29 25.35 -9.12
N ALA A 65 22.31 26.05 -8.62
CA ALA A 65 22.79 25.92 -7.24
C ALA A 65 21.72 26.22 -6.18
N ALA A 66 20.87 27.23 -6.40
CA ALA A 66 19.78 27.55 -5.47
C ALA A 66 18.73 26.43 -5.40
N GLY A 67 18.35 25.86 -6.55
CA GLY A 67 17.39 24.76 -6.62
C GLY A 67 17.95 23.47 -6.01
N VAL A 68 19.20 23.13 -6.32
CA VAL A 68 19.87 21.94 -5.76
C VAL A 68 20.01 22.05 -4.24
N ARG A 69 20.44 23.19 -3.70
CA ARG A 69 20.54 23.37 -2.24
C ARG A 69 19.19 23.20 -1.54
N GLU A 70 18.10 23.68 -2.13
CA GLU A 70 16.77 23.47 -1.55
C GLU A 70 16.35 22.01 -1.60
N GLN A 71 16.61 21.30 -2.69
CA GLN A 71 16.31 19.86 -2.77
C GLN A 71 17.18 19.04 -1.83
N LEU A 72 18.47 19.38 -1.65
CA LEU A 72 19.34 18.76 -0.66
C LEU A 72 18.81 18.96 0.76
N ARG A 73 18.27 20.14 1.07
CA ARG A 73 17.62 20.42 2.36
C ARG A 73 16.34 19.61 2.56
N ILE A 74 15.53 19.45 1.52
CA ILE A 74 14.32 18.60 1.55
C ILE A 74 14.71 17.14 1.73
N PHE A 75 15.66 16.65 0.95
CA PHE A 75 16.23 15.31 1.04
C PHE A 75 16.76 15.02 2.45
N ALA A 76 17.53 15.95 3.04
CA ALA A 76 18.02 15.80 4.41
C ALA A 76 16.85 15.70 5.42
N ARG A 77 15.79 16.51 5.26
CA ARG A 77 14.60 16.48 6.11
C ARG A 77 13.82 15.16 5.97
N GLU A 78 13.67 14.65 4.75
CA GLU A 78 12.97 13.40 4.47
C GLU A 78 13.74 12.19 5.01
N ASN A 79 15.07 12.22 4.92
CA ASN A 79 15.94 11.14 5.40
C ASN A 79 16.31 11.21 6.88
N LEU A 80 15.77 12.16 7.66
CA LEU A 80 15.99 12.23 9.12
C LEU A 80 15.65 10.93 9.87
N ARG A 81 14.77 10.09 9.30
CA ARG A 81 14.32 8.81 9.88
C ARG A 81 14.80 7.59 9.10
N TRP A 82 15.75 7.78 8.18
CA TRP A 82 16.39 6.72 7.44
C TRP A 82 17.72 6.33 8.10
N PRO A 83 18.08 5.03 8.16
CA PRO A 83 17.28 3.87 7.75
C PRO A 83 16.08 3.64 8.69
N PRO A 84 14.97 3.09 8.18
CA PRO A 84 13.79 2.84 8.99
C PRO A 84 14.19 2.02 10.22
N PRO A 85 13.65 2.33 11.42
CA PRO A 85 13.89 1.52 12.60
C PRO A 85 13.63 0.06 12.24
N ARG A 86 14.58 -0.84 12.53
CA ARG A 86 14.38 -2.27 12.27
C ARG A 86 13.06 -2.67 12.92
N LEU A 87 12.07 -3.03 12.10
CA LEU A 87 10.81 -3.56 12.60
C LEU A 87 11.19 -4.70 13.53
N ARG A 88 10.87 -4.56 14.80
CA ARG A 88 11.11 -5.63 15.77
C ARG A 88 10.19 -6.76 15.32
N GLU A 89 10.72 -7.72 14.58
CA GLU A 89 10.02 -8.94 14.22
C GLU A 89 9.67 -9.62 15.54
N THR A 90 8.49 -9.32 16.06
CA THR A 90 7.85 -10.23 17.00
C THR A 90 7.49 -11.41 16.11
N PRO A 91 8.08 -12.60 16.31
CA PRO A 91 7.69 -13.76 15.53
C PRO A 91 6.18 -13.85 15.68
N ALA A 92 5.44 -13.65 14.57
CA ALA A 92 4.02 -13.94 14.57
C ALA A 92 3.97 -15.40 15.01
N PRO A 93 3.40 -15.74 16.18
CA PRO A 93 3.48 -17.10 16.65
C PRO A 93 2.75 -17.92 15.59
N VAL A 94 3.46 -18.75 14.82
CA VAL A 94 2.87 -19.54 13.74
C VAL A 94 1.67 -20.35 14.26
N GLY A 95 1.71 -20.70 15.55
CA GLY A 95 0.59 -21.28 16.30
C GLY A 95 -0.67 -20.41 16.33
N ARG A 96 -0.59 -19.06 16.43
CA ARG A 96 -1.77 -18.18 16.44
C ARG A 96 -2.47 -18.14 15.08
N PHE A 97 -1.74 -18.13 13.99
CA PHE A 97 -2.32 -18.20 12.64
C PHE A 97 -2.99 -19.56 12.41
N SER A 98 -2.27 -20.65 12.72
CA SER A 98 -2.81 -22.01 12.61
C SER A 98 -4.08 -22.19 13.45
N ALA A 99 -4.10 -21.63 14.65
CA ALA A 99 -5.25 -21.67 15.54
C ALA A 99 -6.38 -20.71 15.13
N ALA A 100 -6.13 -19.78 14.21
CA ALA A 100 -7.12 -18.89 13.59
C ALA A 100 -7.70 -19.46 12.28
N LEU A 101 -7.03 -20.44 11.65
CA LEU A 101 -7.56 -21.13 10.46
C LEU A 101 -8.90 -21.82 10.74
N PHE A 102 -9.05 -22.47 11.89
CA PHE A 102 -10.29 -23.18 12.23
C PHE A 102 -11.53 -22.27 12.19
N PRO A 103 -11.61 -21.13 12.92
CA PRO A 103 -12.79 -20.26 12.84
C PRO A 103 -12.99 -19.63 11.45
N SER A 104 -11.91 -19.32 10.73
CA SER A 104 -12.00 -18.80 9.36
C SER A 104 -12.51 -19.84 8.35
N ALA A 105 -12.08 -21.10 8.49
CA ALA A 105 -12.59 -22.22 7.71
C ALA A 105 -14.05 -22.52 8.07
N LEU A 106 -14.43 -22.45 9.35
CA LEU A 106 -15.83 -22.60 9.77
C LEU A 106 -16.71 -21.51 9.15
N TRP A 107 -16.26 -20.26 9.16
CA TRP A 107 -16.96 -19.18 8.46
C TRP A 107 -17.11 -19.46 6.96
N ALA A 108 -16.04 -19.92 6.29
CA ALA A 108 -16.09 -20.29 4.88
C ALA A 108 -17.09 -21.42 4.61
N LEU A 109 -17.13 -22.45 5.46
CA LEU A 109 -18.12 -23.52 5.37
C LEU A 109 -19.56 -23.00 5.51
N VAL A 110 -19.79 -22.04 6.43
CA VAL A 110 -21.10 -21.39 6.58
C VAL A 110 -21.47 -20.62 5.30
N VAL A 111 -20.54 -19.84 4.73
CA VAL A 111 -20.79 -19.12 3.47
C VAL A 111 -21.10 -20.07 2.32
N LEU A 112 -20.35 -21.17 2.18
CA LEU A 112 -20.59 -22.17 1.14
C LEU A 112 -21.93 -22.90 1.35
N ALA A 113 -22.31 -23.19 2.59
CA ALA A 113 -23.61 -23.79 2.92
C ALA A 113 -24.76 -22.84 2.59
N VAL A 114 -24.63 -21.54 2.91
CA VAL A 114 -25.61 -20.51 2.53
C VAL A 114 -25.70 -20.39 1.01
N PHE A 115 -24.57 -20.38 0.29
CA PHE A 115 -24.56 -20.34 -1.17
C PHE A 115 -25.24 -21.56 -1.80
N ALA A 116 -25.02 -22.76 -1.24
CA ALA A 116 -25.75 -23.96 -1.66
C ALA A 116 -27.26 -23.85 -1.40
N ALA A 117 -27.65 -23.29 -0.24
CA ALA A 117 -29.05 -23.06 0.10
C ALA A 117 -29.73 -22.02 -0.82
N GLN A 118 -29.00 -21.00 -1.31
CA GLN A 118 -29.51 -20.05 -2.30
C GLN A 118 -29.99 -20.74 -3.59
N GLY A 119 -29.31 -21.82 -4.00
CA GLY A 119 -29.71 -22.60 -5.17
C GLY A 119 -31.00 -23.39 -4.97
N ALA A 120 -31.29 -23.80 -3.73
CA ALA A 120 -32.53 -24.50 -3.39
C ALA A 120 -33.70 -23.53 -3.15
N TRP A 121 -33.43 -22.37 -2.53
CA TRP A 121 -34.43 -21.39 -2.12
C TRP A 121 -34.10 -20.00 -2.68
N PRO A 122 -34.55 -19.66 -3.89
CA PRO A 122 -34.25 -18.38 -4.53
C PRO A 122 -34.58 -17.16 -3.66
N GLY A 123 -35.73 -17.18 -2.95
CA GLY A 123 -36.19 -16.09 -2.09
C GLY A 123 -35.26 -15.71 -0.93
N LEU A 124 -34.22 -16.49 -0.67
CA LEU A 124 -33.19 -16.15 0.31
C LEU A 124 -32.42 -14.87 -0.08
N VAL A 125 -32.22 -14.65 -1.39
CA VAL A 125 -31.54 -13.45 -1.91
C VAL A 125 -32.45 -12.21 -1.78
N GLU A 126 -33.74 -12.36 -2.03
CA GLU A 126 -34.74 -11.30 -1.89
C GLU A 126 -34.88 -10.87 -0.42
N ALA A 127 -34.86 -11.84 0.51
CA ALA A 127 -35.01 -11.59 1.94
C ALA A 127 -33.75 -11.04 2.62
N GLY A 128 -32.55 -11.39 2.11
CA GLY A 128 -31.29 -11.12 2.82
C GLY A 128 -30.29 -10.22 2.09
N ALA A 129 -30.46 -9.94 0.79
CA ALA A 129 -29.55 -9.02 0.10
C ALA A 129 -29.65 -7.62 0.71
N MET A 130 -28.54 -6.89 0.73
CA MET A 130 -28.54 -5.51 1.16
C MET A 130 -29.34 -4.72 0.14
N ASP A 131 -30.40 -4.06 0.59
CA ASP A 131 -31.25 -3.21 -0.22
C ASP A 131 -31.44 -1.90 0.55
N ALA A 132 -31.02 -0.78 -0.03
CA ALA A 132 -31.03 0.51 0.66
C ALA A 132 -32.45 0.95 1.02
N ARG A 133 -33.45 0.66 0.16
CA ARG A 133 -34.84 1.03 0.42
C ARG A 133 -35.43 0.19 1.53
N ALA A 134 -35.30 -1.14 1.45
CA ALA A 134 -35.80 -2.01 2.50
C ALA A 134 -35.14 -1.71 3.85
N PHE A 135 -33.84 -1.36 3.85
CA PHE A 135 -33.12 -0.98 5.06
C PHE A 135 -33.63 0.34 5.67
N PHE A 136 -33.68 1.43 4.89
CA PHE A 136 -33.99 2.77 5.41
C PHE A 136 -35.48 3.07 5.52
N ALA A 137 -36.32 2.57 4.59
CA ALA A 137 -37.75 2.85 4.55
C ALA A 137 -38.57 1.79 5.30
N ASP A 138 -38.22 0.51 5.15
CA ASP A 138 -39.01 -0.61 5.68
C ASP A 138 -38.44 -1.14 7.01
N GLY A 139 -37.28 -0.63 7.46
CA GLY A 139 -36.67 -0.98 8.75
C GLY A 139 -35.97 -2.33 8.78
N GLU A 140 -35.63 -2.90 7.61
CA GLU A 140 -35.05 -4.24 7.48
C GLU A 140 -33.54 -4.28 7.78
N TRP A 141 -33.17 -3.90 9.02
CA TRP A 141 -31.79 -3.68 9.44
C TRP A 141 -30.88 -4.92 9.35
N TRP A 142 -31.44 -6.14 9.40
CA TRP A 142 -30.70 -7.40 9.30
C TRP A 142 -30.02 -7.56 7.94
N ARG A 143 -30.49 -6.86 6.90
CA ARG A 143 -29.92 -6.90 5.54
C ARG A 143 -28.45 -6.50 5.50
N ALA A 144 -28.02 -5.59 6.38
CA ALA A 144 -26.61 -5.18 6.45
C ALA A 144 -25.68 -6.32 6.88
N ALA A 145 -26.17 -7.28 7.67
CA ALA A 145 -25.41 -8.44 8.11
C ALA A 145 -25.63 -9.66 7.20
N THR A 146 -26.88 -9.95 6.85
CA THR A 146 -27.25 -11.14 6.05
C THR A 146 -26.66 -11.10 4.64
N ALA A 147 -26.55 -9.92 4.03
CA ALA A 147 -25.93 -9.74 2.73
C ALA A 147 -24.48 -10.24 2.65
N LEU A 148 -23.76 -10.27 3.77
CA LEU A 148 -22.36 -10.76 3.83
C LEU A 148 -22.24 -12.25 3.52
N PHE A 149 -23.32 -13.02 3.62
CA PHE A 149 -23.31 -14.47 3.40
C PHE A 149 -23.84 -14.87 2.02
N LEU A 150 -24.53 -13.96 1.33
CA LEU A 150 -25.15 -14.23 0.03
C LEU A 150 -24.20 -13.91 -1.11
N HIS A 151 -24.18 -14.74 -2.15
CA HIS A 151 -23.32 -14.54 -3.33
C HIS A 151 -24.10 -14.76 -4.64
N ALA A 152 -23.71 -14.03 -5.69
CA ALA A 152 -24.43 -14.04 -6.98
C ALA A 152 -24.07 -15.27 -7.83
N ASP A 153 -22.81 -15.69 -7.75
CA ASP A 153 -22.25 -16.72 -8.61
C ASP A 153 -21.06 -17.42 -7.94
N LEU A 154 -20.64 -18.53 -8.56
CA LEU A 154 -19.56 -19.38 -8.05
C LEU A 154 -18.21 -18.67 -8.02
N GLY A 155 -17.91 -17.81 -9.00
CA GLY A 155 -16.65 -17.07 -9.06
C GLY A 155 -16.55 -16.08 -7.89
N HIS A 156 -17.63 -15.34 -7.66
CA HIS A 156 -17.72 -14.36 -6.59
C HIS A 156 -17.61 -14.98 -5.19
N VAL A 157 -18.29 -16.11 -4.93
CA VAL A 157 -18.14 -16.80 -3.64
C VAL A 157 -16.75 -17.39 -3.47
N SER A 158 -16.17 -17.96 -4.54
CA SER A 158 -14.83 -18.57 -4.48
C SER A 158 -13.76 -17.54 -4.14
N SER A 159 -13.76 -16.37 -4.79
CA SER A 159 -12.78 -15.32 -4.50
C SER A 159 -12.91 -14.79 -3.08
N ASN A 160 -14.15 -14.60 -2.59
CA ASN A 160 -14.40 -14.10 -1.24
C ASN A 160 -14.04 -15.12 -0.16
N VAL A 161 -14.30 -16.40 -0.39
CA VAL A 161 -13.93 -17.48 0.54
C VAL A 161 -12.42 -17.62 0.62
N ILE A 162 -11.72 -17.68 -0.53
CA ILE A 162 -10.26 -17.81 -0.55
C ILE A 162 -9.62 -16.59 0.14
N GLY A 163 -9.97 -15.37 -0.28
CA GLY A 163 -9.45 -14.15 0.33
C GLY A 163 -9.81 -14.02 1.82
N GLY A 164 -11.06 -14.34 2.17
CA GLY A 164 -11.57 -14.30 3.53
C GLY A 164 -10.84 -15.26 4.46
N VAL A 165 -10.58 -16.51 4.06
CA VAL A 165 -9.84 -17.47 4.89
C VAL A 165 -8.45 -16.95 5.25
N PHE A 166 -7.70 -16.42 4.27
CA PHE A 166 -6.36 -15.87 4.53
C PHE A 166 -6.39 -14.60 5.39
N LEU A 167 -7.21 -13.62 5.01
CA LEU A 167 -7.25 -12.33 5.70
C LEU A 167 -7.87 -12.45 7.09
N PHE A 168 -8.93 -13.23 7.28
CA PHE A 168 -9.57 -13.35 8.58
C PHE A 168 -8.68 -14.12 9.55
N SER A 169 -7.98 -15.16 9.09
CA SER A 169 -6.98 -15.86 9.91
C SER A 169 -5.89 -14.91 10.38
N THR A 170 -5.44 -14.02 9.48
CA THR A 170 -4.45 -12.99 9.80
C THR A 170 -4.99 -11.97 10.80
N VAL A 171 -6.22 -11.48 10.62
CA VAL A 171 -6.88 -10.56 11.57
C VAL A 171 -7.02 -11.20 12.94
N LEU A 172 -7.53 -12.43 13.03
CA LEU A 172 -7.72 -13.14 14.29
C LEU A 172 -6.38 -13.45 14.99
N ALA A 173 -5.32 -13.77 14.23
CA ALA A 173 -3.98 -13.96 14.78
C ALA A 173 -3.38 -12.64 15.30
N THR A 174 -3.71 -11.52 14.65
CA THR A 174 -3.14 -10.20 14.93
C THR A 174 -3.84 -9.48 16.08
N PHE A 175 -5.17 -9.48 16.07
CA PHE A 175 -6.00 -8.76 17.05
C PHE A 175 -6.55 -9.67 18.16
N GLY A 176 -6.34 -10.98 18.06
CA GLY A 176 -6.92 -12.01 18.92
C GLY A 176 -8.28 -12.49 18.39
N ARG A 177 -8.66 -13.73 18.70
CA ARG A 177 -9.84 -14.40 18.12
C ARG A 177 -11.14 -13.62 18.34
N ALA A 178 -11.48 -13.32 19.60
CA ALA A 178 -12.73 -12.65 19.94
C ALA A 178 -12.76 -11.20 19.44
N ARG A 179 -11.73 -10.41 19.80
CA ARG A 179 -11.64 -9.00 19.39
C ARG A 179 -11.57 -8.84 17.87
N GLY A 180 -10.76 -9.66 17.20
CA GLY A 180 -10.63 -9.66 15.75
C GLY A 180 -11.94 -10.01 15.06
N ALA A 181 -12.65 -11.05 15.52
CA ALA A 181 -13.96 -11.41 14.98
C ALA A 181 -15.01 -10.30 15.19
N CYS A 182 -15.07 -9.70 16.39
CA CYS A 182 -16.00 -8.60 16.66
C CYS A 182 -15.70 -7.37 15.79
N LEU A 183 -14.44 -6.95 15.69
CA LEU A 183 -14.05 -5.83 14.83
C LEU A 183 -14.38 -6.11 13.37
N LEU A 184 -14.07 -7.32 12.89
CA LEU A 184 -14.38 -7.73 11.53
C LEU A 184 -15.89 -7.66 11.27
N ALA A 185 -16.72 -8.24 12.13
CA ALA A 185 -18.17 -8.23 11.98
C ALA A 185 -18.72 -6.79 11.97
N LEU A 186 -18.32 -5.96 12.93
CA LEU A 186 -18.77 -4.56 13.02
C LEU A 186 -18.32 -3.73 11.81
N SER A 187 -17.06 -3.84 11.40
CA SER A 187 -16.54 -3.11 10.23
C SER A 187 -17.19 -3.56 8.94
N SER A 188 -17.52 -4.85 8.81
CA SER A 188 -18.22 -5.39 7.62
C SER A 188 -19.64 -4.83 7.52
N VAL A 189 -20.39 -4.87 8.62
CA VAL A 189 -21.76 -4.31 8.68
C VAL A 189 -21.74 -2.80 8.47
N ALA A 190 -20.80 -2.09 9.10
CA ALA A 190 -20.63 -0.65 8.91
C ALA A 190 -20.29 -0.30 7.46
N GLY A 191 -19.48 -1.12 6.77
CA GLY A 191 -19.19 -0.94 5.35
C GLY A 191 -20.42 -1.10 4.46
N ASN A 192 -21.26 -2.11 4.72
CA ASN A 192 -22.52 -2.30 3.99
C ASN A 192 -23.48 -1.13 4.23
N LEU A 193 -23.55 -0.66 5.49
CA LEU A 193 -24.34 0.52 5.85
C LEU A 193 -23.83 1.78 5.14
N ALA A 194 -22.52 2.02 5.14
CA ALA A 194 -21.92 3.17 4.48
C ALA A 194 -22.20 3.15 2.97
N ALA A 195 -22.04 1.99 2.32
CA ALA A 195 -22.36 1.84 0.91
C ALA A 195 -23.84 2.17 0.64
N ALA A 196 -24.77 1.58 1.38
CA ALA A 196 -26.20 1.86 1.21
C ALA A 196 -26.55 3.34 1.49
N ALA A 197 -25.94 3.94 2.51
CA ALA A 197 -26.17 5.35 2.86
C ALA A 197 -25.68 6.31 1.77
N ILE A 198 -24.55 6.02 1.12
CA ILE A 198 -24.01 6.82 0.01
C ILE A 198 -24.95 6.80 -1.20
N HIS A 199 -25.62 5.67 -1.43
CA HIS A 199 -26.52 5.52 -2.58
C HIS A 199 -27.96 5.96 -2.30
N TRP A 200 -28.40 6.02 -1.05
CA TRP A 200 -29.75 6.46 -0.69
C TRP A 200 -30.04 7.92 -1.14
N PRO A 201 -31.21 8.24 -1.72
CA PRO A 201 -32.43 7.44 -1.89
C PRO A 201 -32.54 6.68 -3.23
N LYS A 202 -31.45 6.47 -3.96
CA LYS A 202 -31.45 5.70 -5.21
C LYS A 202 -31.54 4.20 -4.92
N ASP A 203 -31.99 3.44 -5.92
CA ASP A 203 -31.97 1.98 -5.86
C ASP A 203 -30.53 1.49 -5.73
N TYR A 204 -30.26 0.76 -4.64
CA TYR A 204 -28.98 0.12 -4.37
C TYR A 204 -29.23 -1.25 -3.77
N ARG A 205 -28.69 -2.27 -4.43
CA ARG A 205 -28.73 -3.65 -3.97
C ARG A 205 -27.34 -4.27 -4.05
N SER A 206 -26.92 -4.95 -2.99
CA SER A 206 -25.62 -5.63 -2.95
C SER A 206 -25.67 -6.90 -2.10
N LEU A 207 -24.76 -7.82 -2.40
CA LEU A 207 -24.58 -9.07 -1.68
C LEU A 207 -23.14 -9.54 -1.89
N GLY A 208 -22.59 -10.20 -0.88
CA GLY A 208 -21.25 -10.75 -0.91
C GLY A 208 -20.48 -10.42 0.37
N ALA A 209 -19.50 -11.26 0.67
CA ALA A 209 -18.57 -11.05 1.78
C ALA A 209 -17.43 -10.08 1.45
N SER A 210 -17.43 -9.46 0.27
CA SER A 210 -16.34 -8.56 -0.18
C SER A 210 -16.12 -7.38 0.79
N THR A 211 -17.18 -6.83 1.37
CA THR A 211 -17.07 -5.80 2.42
C THR A 211 -16.29 -6.30 3.63
N ALA A 212 -16.45 -7.58 4.01
CA ALA A 212 -15.67 -8.19 5.09
C ALA A 212 -14.20 -8.41 4.69
N VAL A 213 -13.95 -8.83 3.44
CA VAL A 213 -12.60 -8.95 2.88
C VAL A 213 -11.87 -7.60 2.91
N PHE A 214 -12.52 -6.52 2.44
CA PHE A 214 -11.95 -5.17 2.48
C PHE A 214 -11.81 -4.61 3.89
N ALA A 215 -12.75 -4.90 4.79
CA ALA A 215 -12.62 -4.55 6.20
C ALA A 215 -11.39 -5.22 6.82
N ALA A 216 -11.16 -6.51 6.54
CA ALA A 216 -9.97 -7.22 7.00
C ALA A 216 -8.68 -6.59 6.47
N LEU A 217 -8.64 -6.28 5.17
CA LEU A 217 -7.50 -5.60 4.56
C LEU A 217 -7.23 -4.24 5.22
N GLY A 218 -8.27 -3.41 5.37
CA GLY A 218 -8.16 -2.09 6.01
C GLY A 218 -7.69 -2.14 7.46
N MET A 219 -8.13 -3.14 8.24
CA MET A 219 -7.68 -3.34 9.61
C MET A 219 -6.18 -3.71 9.67
N LEU A 220 -5.72 -4.59 8.78
CA LEU A 220 -4.32 -5.02 8.73
C LEU A 220 -3.40 -3.89 8.27
N THR A 221 -3.77 -3.16 7.21
CA THR A 221 -3.00 -2.02 6.71
C THR A 221 -2.97 -0.87 7.72
N GLY A 222 -4.11 -0.54 8.33
CA GLY A 222 -4.19 0.51 9.36
C GLY A 222 -3.33 0.19 10.59
N ARG A 223 -3.24 -1.08 10.99
CA ARG A 223 -2.32 -1.50 12.05
C ARG A 223 -0.86 -1.36 11.63
N ALA A 224 -0.52 -1.76 10.40
CA ALA A 224 0.86 -1.67 9.89
C ALA A 224 1.35 -0.21 9.84
N VAL A 225 0.52 0.72 9.38
CA VAL A 225 0.84 2.16 9.38
C VAL A 225 1.12 2.65 10.81
N ARG A 226 0.25 2.32 11.77
CA ARG A 226 0.41 2.72 13.17
C ARG A 226 1.70 2.17 13.82
N THR A 227 2.21 1.03 13.36
CA THR A 227 3.47 0.48 13.88
C THR A 227 4.72 1.15 13.30
N VAL A 228 4.59 1.88 12.17
CA VAL A 228 5.69 2.54 11.48
C VAL A 228 5.76 4.05 11.80
N THR A 229 4.64 4.67 12.16
CA THR A 229 4.54 6.09 12.58
C THR A 229 4.80 6.28 14.07
#